data_AF-A0A222VXV0-F1
#
_entry.id   AF-A0A222VXV0-F1
#
_cell.length_a   1.000
_cell.length_b   1.000
_cell.length_c   1.000
_cell.angle_alpha   90.00
_cell.angle_beta   90.00
_cell.angle_gamma   90.00
#
_symmetry.space_group_name_H-M   'P 1'
#
loop_
_entity.id
_entity.type
_entity.pdbx_description
1 polymer ?
#
loop_
_entity_poly.entity_id
_entity_poly.type
_entity_poly.pdbx_seq_one_letter_code
_entity_poly.pdbx_strand_id
1 'polypeptide(L)' 'MTDTADTIAPEIRMINDIAVQFPHQEPGTAATAIAAHVRMFWEPRMRAELRKLSDTEPEAFEPLALAAARLLE' A
#
# COMPACT_ATOMS: atom_id res chain seq x y z
N MET A 1 3.41 -1.07 -30.86
CA MET A 1 2.17 -0.93 -30.07
C MET A 1 2.10 -2.20 -29.24
N THR A 2 2.79 -2.27 -28.10
CA THR A 2 2.41 -1.60 -26.84
C THR A 2 3.67 -1.36 -26.00
N ASP A 3 3.92 -0.11 -25.60
CA ASP A 3 4.84 0.22 -24.50
C ASP A 3 4.21 1.40 -23.76
N THR A 4 3.12 1.10 -23.05
CA THR A 4 2.68 1.94 -21.94
C THR A 4 3.35 1.29 -20.76
N ALA A 5 4.47 1.84 -20.30
CA ALA A 5 5.00 1.51 -18.98
C ALA A 5 3.84 1.66 -18.00
N ASP A 6 3.36 0.53 -17.47
CA ASP A 6 2.32 0.45 -16.45
C ASP A 6 2.75 1.35 -15.30
N THR A 7 2.19 2.55 -15.27
CA THR A 7 2.50 3.48 -14.20
C THR A 7 1.66 3.04 -13.03
N ILE A 8 2.26 2.24 -12.14
CA ILE A 8 1.67 1.83 -10.85
C ILE A 8 1.03 3.05 -10.20
N ALA A 9 -0.21 2.90 -9.72
CA ALA A 9 -0.95 3.98 -9.08
C ALA A 9 -0.09 4.67 -8.00
N PRO A 10 -0.10 6.02 -7.89
CA PRO A 10 0.77 6.74 -6.97
C PRO A 10 0.66 6.25 -5.52
N GLU A 11 -0.55 5.93 -5.07
CA GLU A 11 -0.83 5.36 -3.76
C GLU A 11 -0.13 4.01 -3.57
N ILE A 12 -0.19 3.11 -4.55
CA ILE A 12 0.49 1.80 -4.48
C ILE A 12 2.01 1.99 -4.41
N ARG A 13 2.56 2.85 -5.28
CA ARG A 13 4.00 3.15 -5.29
C ARG A 13 4.46 3.66 -3.93
N MET A 14 3.74 4.63 -3.35
CA MET A 14 4.12 5.22 -2.06
C MET A 14 4.00 4.23 -0.90
N ILE A 15 2.97 3.38 -0.85
CA ILE A 15 2.89 2.38 0.24
C ILE A 15 3.93 1.27 0.09
N ASN A 16 4.31 0.91 -1.14
CA ASN A 16 5.40 -0.04 -1.40
C ASN A 16 6.73 0.56 -0.91
N ASP A 17 6.99 1.85 -1.19
CA ASP A 17 8.18 2.56 -0.70
C ASP A 17 8.25 2.56 0.84
N ILE A 18 7.11 2.70 1.52
CA ILE A 18 7.02 2.58 2.99
C ILE A 18 7.33 1.14 3.43
N ALA A 19 6.75 0.14 2.77
CA ALA A 19 6.89 -1.27 3.13
C ALA A 19 8.35 -1.76 3.09
N VAL A 20 9.17 -1.23 2.18
CA VAL A 20 10.62 -1.53 2.08
C VAL A 20 11.38 -1.23 3.38
N GLN A 21 10.85 -0.36 4.25
CA GLN A 21 11.51 -0.01 5.53
C GLN A 21 11.23 -1.01 6.67
N PHE A 22 10.33 -1.98 6.48
CA PHE A 22 9.87 -2.89 7.54
C PHE A 22 10.38 -4.37 7.48
N PRO A 23 11.46 -4.76 6.75
CA PRO A 23 11.85 -6.17 6.64
C PRO A 23 12.35 -6.78 7.97
N HIS A 24 12.61 -5.94 8.98
CA HIS A 24 13.09 -6.34 10.30
C HIS A 24 11.96 -6.60 11.32
N GLN A 25 10.69 -6.42 10.94
CA GLN A 25 9.55 -6.63 11.81
C GLN A 25 8.75 -7.88 11.41
N GLU A 26 8.09 -8.49 12.39
CA GLU A 26 7.12 -9.56 12.14
C GLU A 26 5.98 -9.07 11.22
N PRO A 27 5.54 -9.87 10.23
CA PRO A 27 4.65 -9.39 9.16
C PRO A 27 3.35 -8.73 9.64
N GLY A 28 2.70 -9.29 10.68
CA GLY A 28 1.47 -8.71 11.24
C GLY A 28 1.69 -7.37 11.94
N THR A 29 2.81 -7.24 12.67
CA THR A 29 3.22 -6.00 13.33
C THR A 29 3.59 -4.94 12.29
N ALA A 30 4.33 -5.33 11.26
CA ALA A 30 4.71 -4.47 10.15
C ALA A 30 3.47 -3.91 9.42
N ALA A 31 2.52 -4.77 9.02
CA ALA A 31 1.31 -4.33 8.34
C ALA A 31 0.48 -3.35 9.18
N THR A 32 0.37 -3.61 10.50
CA THR A 32 -0.33 -2.71 11.44
C THR A 32 0.37 -1.35 11.56
N ALA A 33 1.71 -1.35 11.66
CA ALA A 33 2.50 -0.12 11.74
C ALA A 33 2.42 0.72 10.45
N ILE A 34 2.49 0.08 9.29
CA ILE A 34 2.32 0.73 7.98
C ILE A 34 0.92 1.34 7.86
N ALA A 35 -0.14 0.59 8.21
CA ALA A 35 -1.50 1.11 8.17
C ALA A 35 -1.70 2.29 9.13
N ALA A 36 -1.08 2.26 10.31
CA ALA A 36 -1.09 3.38 11.25
C ALA A 36 -0.38 4.63 10.67
N HIS A 37 0.78 4.45 10.04
CA HIS A 37 1.49 5.53 9.35
C HIS A 37 0.61 6.16 8.25
N VAL A 38 -0.01 5.34 7.40
CA VAL A 38 -0.91 5.82 6.35
C VAL A 38 -2.10 6.60 6.94
N ARG A 39 -2.72 6.13 8.01
CA ARG A 39 -3.81 6.88 8.69
C ARG A 39 -3.37 8.24 9.22
N MET A 40 -2.12 8.35 9.67
CA MET A 40 -1.58 9.59 10.26
C MET A 40 -1.25 10.64 9.20
N PHE A 41 -0.76 10.21 8.03
CA PHE A 41 -0.16 11.13 7.05
C PHE A 41 -0.95 11.28 5.75
N TRP A 42 -1.89 10.38 5.45
CA TRP A 42 -2.61 10.38 4.17
C TRP A 42 -4.04 10.90 4.33
N GLU A 43 -4.46 11.70 3.36
CA GLU A 43 -5.81 12.23 3.29
C GLU A 43 -6.86 11.11 3.18
N PRO A 44 -8.09 11.30 3.69
CA PRO A 44 -9.16 10.29 3.63
C PRO A 44 -9.37 9.72 2.22
N ARG A 45 -9.33 10.58 1.19
CA ARG A 45 -9.49 10.17 -0.21
C ARG A 45 -8.40 9.21 -0.70
N MET A 46 -7.16 9.42 -0.26
CA MET A 46 -6.03 8.57 -0.66
C MET A 46 -6.14 7.19 0.00
N ARG A 47 -6.63 7.15 1.25
CA ARG A 47 -6.88 5.89 1.98
C ARG A 47 -7.98 5.08 1.34
N ALA A 48 -9.08 5.73 0.96
CA ALA A 48 -10.18 5.09 0.25
C ALA A 48 -9.75 4.52 -1.11
N GLU A 49 -8.94 5.27 -1.89
CA GLU A 49 -8.43 4.79 -3.17
C GLU A 49 -7.45 3.62 -2.98
N LEU A 50 -6.52 3.72 -2.03
CA LEU A 50 -5.59 2.65 -1.70
C LEU A 50 -6.33 1.37 -1.28
N ARG A 51 -7.42 1.48 -0.51
CA ARG A 51 -8.25 0.34 -0.13
C ARG A 51 -8.89 -0.31 -1.35
N LYS A 52 -9.48 0.48 -2.24
CA LYS A 52 -10.05 0.01 -3.50
C LYS A 52 -9.00 -0.70 -4.37
N LEU A 53 -7.82 -0.11 -4.50
CA LEU A 53 -6.70 -0.69 -5.27
C LEU A 53 -6.23 -2.04 -4.70
N SER A 54 -6.33 -2.24 -3.38
CA SER A 54 -6.00 -3.54 -2.76
C SER A 54 -6.92 -4.70 -3.17
N ASP A 55 -8.10 -4.38 -3.71
CA ASP A 55 -9.07 -5.33 -4.24
C ASP A 55 -8.98 -5.44 -5.77
N THR A 56 -8.68 -4.35 -6.47
CA THR A 56 -8.66 -4.33 -7.95
C THR A 56 -7.32 -4.65 -8.59
N GLU A 57 -6.22 -4.32 -7.92
CA GLU A 57 -4.84 -4.47 -8.43
C GLU A 57 -3.89 -5.06 -7.36
N PRO A 58 -4.27 -6.16 -6.66
CA PRO A 58 -3.48 -6.69 -5.55
C PRO A 58 -2.05 -7.12 -5.93
N GLU A 59 -1.81 -7.48 -7.19
CA GLU A 59 -0.51 -7.89 -7.73
C GLU A 59 0.50 -6.74 -7.83
N ALA A 60 0.04 -5.49 -7.82
CA ALA A 60 0.92 -4.32 -7.86
C ALA A 60 1.49 -3.95 -6.48
N PHE A 61 1.04 -4.60 -5.40
CA PHE A 61 1.47 -4.34 -4.04
C PHE A 61 2.58 -5.27 -3.58
N GLU A 62 3.51 -4.72 -2.80
CA GLU A 62 4.38 -5.53 -1.95
C GLU A 62 3.54 -6.25 -0.88
N PRO A 63 3.93 -7.47 -0.43
CA PRO A 63 3.09 -8.26 0.50
C PRO A 63 2.69 -7.52 1.79
N LEU A 64 3.62 -6.75 2.38
CA LEU A 64 3.34 -5.95 3.58
C LEU A 64 2.45 -4.74 3.27
N ALA A 65 2.61 -4.13 2.10
CA ALA A 65 1.77 -3.02 1.65
C ALA A 65 0.33 -3.47 1.40
N LEU A 66 0.14 -4.63 0.75
CA LEU A 66 -1.18 -5.22 0.53
C LEU A 66 -1.88 -5.54 1.85
N ALA A 67 -1.15 -6.16 2.78
CA ALA A 67 -1.67 -6.48 4.10
C ALA A 67 -2.09 -5.19 4.85
N ALA A 68 -1.27 -4.14 4.80
CA ALA A 68 -1.57 -2.87 5.43
C ALA A 68 -2.78 -2.16 4.79
N ALA A 69 -2.88 -2.14 3.46
CA ALA A 69 -4.00 -1.52 2.74
C ALA A 69 -5.35 -2.16 3.12
N ARG A 70 -5.39 -3.48 3.33
CA ARG A 70 -6.58 -4.22 3.77
C ARG A 70 -7.00 -3.96 5.22
N LEU A 71 -6.17 -3.27 6.01
CA LEU A 71 -6.51 -2.82 7.36
C LEU A 71 -7.17 -1.43 7.37
N LEU A 72 -7.15 -0.69 6.26
CA LEU A 72 -7.73 0.65 6.18
C LEU A 72 -9.27 0.59 6.09
N GLU A 73 -9.94 1.56 6.70
CA GLU A 73 -11.41 1.75 6.65
C GLU A 73 -11.85 2.40 5.35
#